data_AF-A0A085MVZ6-F1
#
_entry.id   AF-A0A085MVZ6-F1
#
_cell.length_a   1.000
_cell.length_b   1.000
_cell.length_c   1.000
_cell.angle_alpha   90.00
_cell.angle_beta   90.00
_cell.angle_gamma   90.00
#
_symmetry.space_group_name_H-M   'P 1'
#
loop_
_entity.id
_entity.type
_entity.pdbx_description
1 polymer ?
#
loop_
_entity_poly.entity_id
_entity_poly.type
_entity_poly.pdbx_seq_one_letter_code
_entity_poly.pdbx_strand_id
1 'polypeptide(L)'
;MYEPLTADPTDTSRKNLRSLLISYSTETKDPVLTQLAAHLKFASNYKSPELYGLPKLHKPGIPLRPIVSTVGSTTSELSRYLKKIIQPLTGKEPSFVKNSTTLVDEIRNWPLSPDEILVSYDVKELFPSIPISHTLKTLYELLNKDKTLANRTKLNPFHITKLVSFCMQEGNYFLFDNIFTSSLREP
;
A
#
# COMPACT_ATOMS: atom_id res chain seq x y z
N MET A 1 13.56 1.46 9.29
CA MET A 1 14.12 0.59 10.35
C MET A 1 13.01 -0.34 10.86
N TYR A 2 13.31 -1.49 11.44
CA TYR A 2 12.28 -2.40 12.00
C TYR A 2 12.37 -2.38 13.52
N GLU A 3 11.23 -2.32 14.20
CA GLU A 3 11.18 -2.27 15.66
C GLU A 3 10.35 -3.42 16.22
N PRO A 4 10.87 -4.16 17.21
CA PRO A 4 10.10 -5.18 17.90
C PRO A 4 8.97 -4.54 18.71
N LEU A 5 7.81 -5.19 18.72
CA LEU A 5 6.63 -4.83 19.49
C LEU A 5 6.56 -5.69 20.75
N THR A 6 6.04 -5.10 21.83
CA THR A 6 5.93 -5.77 23.14
C THR A 6 4.76 -6.75 23.22
N ALA A 7 3.83 -6.72 22.27
CA ALA A 7 2.63 -7.56 22.25
C ALA A 7 2.11 -7.74 20.82
N ASP A 8 1.22 -8.73 20.62
CA ASP A 8 0.49 -8.93 19.37
C ASP A 8 -0.49 -7.76 19.12
N PRO A 9 -0.27 -6.92 18.09
CA PRO A 9 -1.15 -5.78 17.79
C PRO A 9 -2.39 -6.18 16.98
N THR A 10 -2.53 -7.45 16.58
CA THR A 10 -3.51 -7.90 15.57
C THR A 10 -4.94 -7.59 15.99
N ASP A 11 -5.31 -7.95 17.22
CA ASP A 11 -6.67 -7.71 17.71
C ASP A 11 -6.97 -6.22 17.96
N THR A 12 -5.98 -5.48 18.46
CA THR A 12 -6.08 -4.02 18.65
C THR A 12 -6.26 -3.31 17.31
N SER A 13 -5.43 -3.63 16.32
CA SER A 13 -5.54 -3.13 14.94
C SER A 13 -6.90 -3.48 14.32
N ARG A 14 -7.36 -4.72 14.48
CA ARG A 14 -8.71 -5.15 14.04
C ARG A 14 -9.82 -4.29 14.65
N LYS A 15 -9.79 -4.09 15.97
CA LYS A 15 -10.80 -3.30 16.70
C LYS A 15 -10.78 -1.83 16.25
N ASN A 16 -9.60 -1.24 16.14
CA ASN A 16 -9.44 0.16 15.70
C ASN A 16 -9.96 0.34 14.28
N LEU A 17 -9.58 -0.56 13.36
CA LEU A 17 -10.07 -0.52 11.98
C LEU A 17 -11.58 -0.67 11.92
N ARG A 18 -12.13 -1.63 12.67
CA ARG A 18 -13.57 -1.86 12.72
C ARG A 18 -14.33 -0.63 13.19
N SER A 19 -13.86 0.01 14.26
CA SER A 19 -14.46 1.25 14.78
C SER A 19 -14.44 2.37 13.75
N LEU A 20 -13.31 2.54 13.05
CA LEU A 20 -13.17 3.54 11.99
C LEU A 20 -14.15 3.28 10.82
N LEU A 21 -14.25 2.03 10.38
CA LEU A 21 -15.18 1.63 9.31
C LEU A 21 -16.64 1.82 9.71
N ILE A 22 -17.00 1.53 10.97
CA ILE A 22 -18.35 1.77 11.49
C ILE A 22 -18.68 3.27 11.47
N SER A 23 -17.75 4.11 11.94
CA SER A 23 -17.92 5.57 11.93
C SER A 23 -18.20 6.06 10.51
N TYR A 24 -17.36 5.71 9.55
CA TYR A 24 -17.51 6.15 8.16
C TYR A 24 -18.72 5.52 7.46
N SER A 25 -19.06 4.26 7.75
CA SER A 25 -20.27 3.65 7.22
C SER A 25 -21.54 4.34 7.73
N THR A 26 -21.53 4.80 8.98
CA THR A 26 -22.66 5.52 9.59
C THR A 26 -22.87 6.87 8.92
N GLU A 27 -21.78 7.58 8.64
CA GLU A 27 -21.79 8.89 7.97
C GLU A 27 -22.17 8.78 6.49
N THR A 28 -21.54 7.88 5.75
CA THR A 28 -21.62 7.84 4.28
C THR A 28 -22.69 6.88 3.75
N LYS A 29 -23.20 5.99 4.60
CA LYS A 29 -24.06 4.87 4.22
C LYS A 29 -23.45 4.01 3.10
N ASP A 30 -22.12 3.86 3.11
CA ASP A 30 -21.42 2.98 2.17
C ASP A 30 -21.60 1.50 2.58
N PRO A 31 -22.23 0.68 1.72
CA PRO A 31 -22.52 -0.71 2.05
C PRO A 31 -21.25 -1.57 2.12
N VAL A 32 -20.18 -1.21 1.39
CA VAL A 32 -18.93 -1.95 1.42
C VAL A 32 -18.25 -1.77 2.77
N LEU A 33 -18.25 -0.55 3.32
CA LEU A 33 -17.70 -0.33 4.67
C LEU A 33 -18.47 -1.11 5.74
N THR A 34 -19.80 -1.20 5.61
CA THR A 34 -20.65 -1.99 6.51
C THR A 34 -20.27 -3.48 6.44
N GLN A 35 -20.08 -4.02 5.24
CA GLN A 35 -19.67 -5.39 5.03
C GLN A 35 -18.27 -5.67 5.61
N LEU A 36 -17.30 -4.78 5.37
CA LEU A 36 -15.95 -4.89 5.92
C LEU A 36 -15.97 -4.87 7.45
N ALA A 37 -16.73 -3.95 8.06
CA ALA A 37 -16.86 -3.86 9.51
C ALA A 37 -17.53 -5.10 10.14
N ALA A 38 -18.49 -5.70 9.43
CA ALA A 38 -19.12 -6.95 9.84
C ALA A 38 -18.14 -8.12 9.78
N HIS A 39 -17.33 -8.22 8.73
CA HIS A 39 -16.29 -9.25 8.62
C HIS A 39 -15.26 -9.13 9.74
N LEU A 40 -14.88 -7.90 10.12
CA LEU A 40 -13.97 -7.59 11.23
C LEU A 40 -14.52 -7.91 12.61
N LYS A 41 -15.79 -8.32 12.75
CA LYS A 41 -16.41 -8.66 14.04
C LYS A 41 -15.71 -9.84 14.72
N PHE A 42 -15.32 -10.86 13.95
CA PHE A 42 -14.74 -12.10 14.48
C PHE A 42 -13.23 -12.12 14.27
N ALA A 43 -12.47 -12.30 15.35
CA ALA A 43 -11.00 -12.35 15.29
C ALA A 43 -10.49 -13.55 14.48
N SER A 44 -11.20 -14.67 14.51
CA SER A 44 -10.87 -15.91 13.76
C SER A 44 -10.84 -15.75 12.25
N ASN A 45 -11.39 -14.65 11.71
CA ASN A 45 -11.39 -14.38 10.28
C ASN A 45 -10.04 -13.84 9.78
N TYR A 46 -9.12 -13.51 10.71
CA TYR A 46 -7.88 -12.82 10.37
C TYR A 46 -6.68 -13.44 11.05
N LYS A 47 -5.53 -13.27 10.40
CA LYS A 47 -4.22 -13.62 10.94
C LYS A 47 -3.28 -12.43 10.88
N SER A 48 -2.25 -12.45 11.71
CA SER A 48 -1.16 -11.48 11.61
C SER A 48 -0.45 -11.61 10.25
N PRO A 49 0.02 -10.50 9.66
CA PRO A 49 0.93 -10.57 8.53
C PRO A 49 2.23 -11.29 8.93
N GLU A 50 2.85 -12.00 7.99
CA GLU A 50 4.04 -12.84 8.25
C GLU A 50 5.19 -12.45 7.30
N LEU A 51 6.41 -12.32 7.84
CA LEU A 51 7.60 -12.09 7.03
C LEU A 51 8.15 -13.42 6.52
N TYR A 52 8.43 -13.49 5.22
CA TYR A 52 9.13 -14.61 4.60
C TYR A 52 10.18 -14.10 3.59
N GLY A 53 11.17 -14.94 3.28
CA GLY A 53 12.26 -14.60 2.36
C GLY A 53 12.11 -15.32 1.01
N LEU A 54 12.26 -14.57 -0.09
CA LEU A 54 12.39 -15.15 -1.44
C LEU A 54 13.85 -15.06 -1.92
N PRO A 55 14.48 -16.14 -2.41
CA PRO A 55 15.87 -16.09 -2.86
C PRO A 55 16.03 -15.22 -4.11
N LYS A 56 17.02 -14.32 -4.09
CA LYS A 56 17.44 -13.55 -5.27
C LYS A 56 18.45 -14.35 -6.08
N LEU A 57 17.98 -15.32 -6.88
CA LEU A 57 18.80 -16.25 -7.66
C LEU A 57 19.82 -15.58 -8.61
N HIS A 58 19.58 -14.32 -8.99
CA HIS A 58 20.43 -13.55 -9.91
C HIS A 58 21.55 -12.75 -9.20
N LYS A 59 21.71 -12.84 -7.87
CA LYS A 59 22.75 -12.12 -7.12
C LYS A 59 23.75 -13.10 -6.49
N PRO A 60 25.06 -12.77 -6.46
CA PRO A 60 26.05 -13.56 -5.74
C PRO A 60 25.65 -13.79 -4.27
N GLY A 61 25.85 -15.00 -3.76
CA GLY A 61 25.44 -15.39 -2.41
C GLY A 61 23.94 -15.58 -2.20
N ILE A 62 23.10 -15.42 -3.24
CA ILE A 62 21.65 -15.67 -3.23
C ILE A 62 20.95 -15.05 -2.00
N PRO A 63 21.09 -13.73 -1.78
CA PRO A 63 20.47 -13.07 -0.63
C PRO A 63 18.94 -13.19 -0.69
N LEU A 64 18.29 -13.25 0.48
CA LEU A 64 16.83 -13.25 0.56
C LEU A 64 16.25 -11.85 0.28
N ARG A 65 15.09 -11.81 -0.35
CA ARG A 65 14.19 -10.66 -0.44
C ARG A 65 13.12 -10.82 0.64
N PRO A 66 13.13 -10.01 1.71
CA PRO A 66 12.05 -10.04 2.69
C PRO A 66 10.74 -9.58 2.03
N ILE A 67 9.66 -10.31 2.26
CA ILE A 67 8.30 -10.01 1.83
C ILE A 67 7.37 -10.21 3.02
N VAL A 68 6.46 -9.26 3.25
CA VAL A 68 5.38 -9.41 4.23
C VAL A 68 4.15 -9.95 3.50
N SER A 69 3.69 -11.14 3.90
CA SER A 69 2.41 -11.68 3.46
C SER A 69 1.29 -11.02 4.25
N THR A 70 0.44 -10.25 3.57
CA THR A 70 -0.76 -9.63 4.17
C THR A 70 -2.04 -10.40 3.84
N VAL A 71 -1.93 -11.63 3.29
CA VAL A 71 -3.07 -12.46 2.92
C VAL A 71 -3.84 -12.86 4.19
N GLY A 72 -5.13 -12.51 4.23
CA GLY A 72 -5.98 -12.78 5.39
C GLY A 72 -5.68 -11.88 6.60
N SER A 73 -4.93 -10.79 6.42
CA SER A 73 -4.71 -9.80 7.47
C SER A 73 -5.91 -8.87 7.66
N THR A 74 -5.93 -8.16 8.79
CA THR A 74 -7.02 -7.22 9.14
C THR A 74 -7.24 -6.14 8.07
N THR A 75 -6.20 -5.77 7.32
CA THR A 75 -6.25 -4.73 6.28
C THR A 75 -6.37 -5.28 4.85
N SER A 76 -6.38 -6.61 4.63
CA SER A 76 -6.33 -7.18 3.29
C SER A 76 -7.54 -6.82 2.43
N GLU A 77 -8.74 -6.97 3.01
CA GLU A 77 -10.00 -6.70 2.32
C GLU A 77 -10.20 -5.20 2.08
N LEU A 78 -9.86 -4.37 3.08
CA LEU A 78 -9.84 -2.92 2.94
C LEU A 78 -8.87 -2.50 1.82
N SER A 79 -7.65 -3.04 1.79
CA SER A 79 -6.65 -2.70 0.78
C SER A 79 -7.13 -3.05 -0.63
N ARG A 80 -7.87 -4.16 -0.79
CA ARG A 80 -8.49 -4.53 -2.08
C ARG A 80 -9.57 -3.53 -2.50
N TYR A 81 -10.37 -3.05 -1.56
CA TYR A 81 -11.37 -2.02 -1.83
C TYR A 81 -10.73 -0.68 -2.20
N LEU A 82 -9.77 -0.20 -1.40
CA LEU A 82 -9.03 1.04 -1.66
C LEU A 82 -8.29 1.00 -3.00
N LYS A 83 -7.71 -0.14 -3.37
CA LYS A 83 -7.09 -0.33 -4.69
C LYS A 83 -8.05 0.00 -5.83
N LYS A 84 -9.30 -0.46 -5.78
CA LYS A 84 -10.31 -0.18 -6.82
C LYS A 84 -10.62 1.31 -6.92
N ILE A 85 -10.66 2.01 -5.79
CA ILE A 85 -10.89 3.46 -5.74
C ILE A 85 -9.70 4.21 -6.33
N ILE A 86 -8.48 3.85 -5.97
CA ILE A 86 -7.26 4.61 -6.29
C ILE A 86 -6.71 4.27 -7.69
N GLN A 87 -6.95 3.07 -8.21
CA GLN A 87 -6.38 2.60 -9.48
C GLN A 87 -6.55 3.57 -10.66
N PRO A 88 -7.72 4.21 -10.88
CA PRO A 88 -7.89 5.19 -11.95
C PRO A 88 -7.07 6.48 -11.81
N LEU A 89 -6.40 6.71 -10.68
CA LEU A 89 -5.49 7.84 -10.46
C LEU A 89 -4.06 7.56 -10.94
N THR A 90 -3.70 6.29 -11.09
CA THR A 90 -2.33 5.87 -11.38
C THR A 90 -2.04 5.84 -12.88
N GLY A 91 -0.76 5.98 -13.26
CA GLY A 91 -0.31 5.84 -14.64
C GLY A 91 -0.70 6.96 -15.60
N LYS A 92 -0.99 8.15 -15.07
CA LYS A 92 -1.32 9.35 -15.86
C LYS A 92 -0.12 10.26 -16.13
N GLU A 93 0.99 10.04 -15.41
CA GLU A 93 2.19 10.85 -15.56
C GLU A 93 2.89 10.53 -16.89
N PRO A 94 3.51 11.53 -17.56
CA PRO A 94 4.25 11.31 -18.79
C PRO A 94 5.40 10.29 -18.65
N SER A 95 5.94 10.14 -17.44
CA SER A 95 7.00 9.18 -17.12
C SER A 95 6.48 7.77 -16.82
N PHE A 96 5.17 7.53 -16.91
CA PHE A 96 4.61 6.21 -16.64
C PHE A 96 4.98 5.22 -17.75
N VAL A 97 5.71 4.18 -17.36
CA VAL A 97 6.07 3.07 -18.23
C VAL A 97 5.16 1.88 -17.93
N LYS A 98 4.43 1.40 -18.95
CA LYS A 98 3.46 0.30 -18.79
C LYS A 98 4.13 -1.04 -18.45
N ASN A 99 5.22 -1.37 -19.15
CA ASN A 99 6.00 -2.60 -18.98
C ASN A 99 7.35 -2.50 -19.69
N SER A 100 8.21 -3.49 -19.50
CA SER A 100 9.55 -3.54 -20.08
C SER A 100 9.56 -3.58 -21.61
N THR A 101 8.56 -4.20 -22.25
CA THR A 101 8.49 -4.27 -23.72
C THR A 101 8.23 -2.88 -24.30
N THR A 102 7.24 -2.16 -23.74
CA THR A 102 6.93 -0.78 -24.15
C THR A 102 8.15 0.13 -23.96
N LEU A 103 8.86 0.00 -22.83
CA LEU A 103 10.08 0.78 -22.59
C LEU A 103 11.17 0.54 -23.65
N VAL A 104 11.42 -0.73 -24.00
CA VAL A 104 12.42 -1.09 -25.00
C VAL A 104 12.08 -0.50 -26.36
N ASP A 105 10.80 -0.54 -26.75
CA ASP A 105 10.35 -0.01 -28.03
C ASP A 105 10.42 1.53 -28.08
N GLU A 106 10.12 2.20 -26.97
CA GLU A 106 10.26 3.66 -26.83
C GLU A 106 11.73 4.09 -26.90
N ILE A 107 12.61 3.45 -26.14
CA ILE A 107 14.05 3.80 -26.11
C ILE A 107 14.72 3.46 -27.44
N ARG A 108 14.36 2.34 -28.10
CA ARG A 108 14.95 1.95 -29.38
C ARG A 108 14.73 3.00 -30.48
N ASN A 109 13.60 3.68 -30.45
CA ASN A 109 13.22 4.69 -31.43
C ASN A 109 13.53 6.12 -30.98
N TRP A 110 14.13 6.30 -29.79
CA TRP A 110 14.44 7.62 -29.25
C TRP A 110 15.64 8.23 -30.01
N PRO A 111 15.49 9.42 -30.63
CA PRO A 111 16.61 10.08 -31.29
C PRO A 111 17.62 10.54 -30.24
N LEU A 112 18.87 10.09 -30.37
CA LEU A 112 19.97 10.48 -29.49
C LEU A 112 21.03 11.23 -30.30
N SER A 113 21.36 12.44 -29.88
CA SER A 113 22.41 13.25 -30.49
C SER A 113 23.80 12.75 -30.08
N PRO A 114 24.87 13.00 -30.87
CA PRO A 114 26.22 12.50 -30.55
C PRO A 114 26.79 12.98 -29.21
N ASP A 115 26.28 14.09 -28.69
CA ASP A 115 26.65 14.72 -27.42
C ASP A 115 25.74 14.34 -26.24
N GLU A 116 24.68 13.57 -26.50
CA GLU A 116 23.77 13.09 -25.46
C GLU A 116 24.23 11.73 -24.89
N ILE A 117 24.00 11.55 -23.59
CA ILE A 117 24.30 10.31 -22.88
C ILE A 117 23.05 9.74 -22.23
N LEU A 118 22.95 8.42 -22.22
CA LEU A 118 21.91 7.71 -21.48
C LEU A 118 22.42 7.36 -20.08
N VAL A 119 21.66 7.75 -19.05
CA VAL A 119 22.00 7.47 -17.66
C VAL A 119 20.95 6.54 -17.04
N SER A 120 21.41 5.56 -16.27
CA SER A 120 20.55 4.64 -15.52
C SER A 120 20.84 4.78 -14.02
N TYR A 121 19.77 4.88 -13.23
CA TYR A 121 19.83 4.95 -11.78
C TYR A 121 19.10 3.74 -11.17
N ASP A 122 19.69 3.14 -10.13
CA ASP A 122 19.05 2.07 -9.36
C ASP A 122 18.50 2.63 -8.04
N VAL A 123 17.21 2.42 -7.80
CA VAL A 123 16.56 2.83 -6.55
C VAL A 123 16.75 1.72 -5.52
N LYS A 124 17.54 2.00 -4.48
CA LYS A 124 17.68 1.10 -3.34
C LYS A 124 16.40 1.13 -2.49
N GLU A 125 15.88 -0.05 -2.15
CA GLU A 125 14.80 -0.22 -1.16
C GLU A 125 13.59 0.69 -1.40
N LEU A 126 12.95 0.56 -2.57
CA LEU A 126 11.82 1.39 -2.98
C LEU A 126 10.71 1.48 -1.93
N PHE A 127 10.16 0.35 -1.46
CA PHE A 127 8.98 0.36 -0.58
C PHE A 127 9.23 0.99 0.81
N PRO A 128 10.34 0.71 1.51
CA PRO A 128 10.67 1.40 2.76
C PRO A 128 10.94 2.89 2.58
N SER A 129 11.42 3.31 1.40
CA SER A 129 11.82 4.70 1.13
C SER A 129 10.67 5.63 0.72
N ILE A 130 9.44 5.13 0.62
CA ILE A 130 8.28 5.95 0.24
C ILE A 130 7.89 6.86 1.42
N PRO A 131 7.95 8.21 1.29
CA PRO A 131 7.55 9.13 2.34
C PRO A 131 6.03 9.09 2.54
N ILE A 132 5.57 8.53 3.66
CA ILE A 132 4.13 8.33 3.94
C ILE A 132 3.39 9.67 3.91
N SER A 133 3.89 10.68 4.64
CA SER A 133 3.23 11.98 4.76
C SER A 133 3.04 12.67 3.41
N HIS A 134 4.06 12.63 2.54
CA HIS A 134 3.97 13.16 1.19
C HIS A 134 2.98 12.34 0.34
N THR A 135 3.03 11.01 0.44
CA THR A 135 2.13 10.11 -0.30
C THR A 135 0.65 10.38 0.04
N LEU A 136 0.33 10.53 1.33
CA LEU A 136 -1.04 10.81 1.78
C LEU A 136 -1.52 12.19 1.30
N LYS A 137 -0.65 13.21 1.33
CA LYS A 137 -0.96 14.54 0.80
C LYS A 137 -1.25 14.49 -0.70
N THR A 138 -0.36 13.86 -1.48
CA THR A 138 -0.55 13.72 -2.93
C THR A 138 -1.82 12.94 -3.26
N LEU A 139 -2.10 11.85 -2.53
CA LEU A 139 -3.35 11.10 -2.70
C LEU A 139 -4.59 11.98 -2.45
N TYR A 140 -4.60 12.75 -1.36
CA TYR A 140 -5.69 13.65 -1.04
C TYR A 140 -5.93 14.68 -2.15
N GLU A 141 -4.87 15.31 -2.66
CA GLU A 141 -4.94 16.28 -3.76
C GLU A 141 -5.47 15.67 -5.06
N LEU A 142 -5.00 14.46 -5.41
CA LEU A 142 -5.46 13.73 -6.59
C LEU A 142 -6.95 13.37 -6.48
N LEU A 143 -7.39 12.91 -5.31
CA LEU A 143 -8.80 12.57 -5.06
C LEU A 143 -9.71 13.80 -5.14
N ASN A 144 -9.28 14.96 -4.63
CA ASN A 144 -10.06 16.20 -4.75
C ASN A 144 -10.21 16.68 -6.20
N LYS A 145 -9.23 16.40 -7.06
CA LYS A 145 -9.29 16.75 -8.49
C LYS A 145 -10.07 15.73 -9.32
N ASP A 146 -10.40 14.57 -8.75
CA ASP A 146 -11.00 13.46 -9.48
C ASP A 146 -12.53 13.55 -9.54
N LYS A 147 -13.02 14.09 -10.67
CA LYS A 147 -14.45 14.23 -10.98
C LYS A 147 -15.22 12.90 -11.03
N THR A 148 -14.53 11.76 -11.15
CA THR A 148 -15.15 10.43 -11.24
C THR A 148 -15.22 9.70 -9.90
N LEU A 149 -14.79 10.32 -8.80
CA LEU A 149 -14.76 9.70 -7.47
C LEU A 149 -16.13 9.19 -7.00
N ALA A 150 -17.17 10.01 -7.15
CA ALA A 150 -18.53 9.66 -6.76
C ALA A 150 -19.08 8.41 -7.48
N ASN A 151 -18.55 8.06 -8.66
CA ASN A 151 -18.98 6.88 -9.41
C ASN A 151 -18.42 5.57 -8.80
N ARG A 152 -17.38 5.65 -7.96
CA ARG A 152 -16.65 4.48 -7.43
C ARG A 152 -16.94 4.21 -5.96
N THR A 153 -17.30 5.24 -5.20
CA THR A 153 -17.45 5.15 -3.74
C THR A 153 -18.27 6.31 -3.20
N LYS A 154 -18.90 6.12 -2.03
CA LYS A 154 -19.54 7.21 -1.26
C LYS A 154 -18.56 7.94 -0.35
N LEU A 155 -17.30 7.51 -0.32
CA LEU A 155 -16.26 8.11 0.50
C LEU A 155 -15.72 9.39 -0.15
N ASN A 156 -15.53 10.42 0.68
CA ASN A 156 -14.85 11.63 0.29
C ASN A 156 -13.30 11.43 0.36
N PRO A 157 -12.50 12.38 -0.17
CA PRO A 157 -11.04 12.30 -0.13
C PRO A 157 -10.45 12.11 1.28
N PHE A 158 -11.09 12.71 2.30
CA PHE A 158 -10.65 12.59 3.69
C PHE A 158 -10.78 11.14 4.21
N HIS A 159 -11.95 10.52 4.02
CA HIS A 159 -12.19 9.13 4.40
C HIS A 159 -11.18 8.17 3.76
N ILE A 160 -10.97 8.30 2.45
CA ILE A 160 -10.07 7.43 1.69
C ILE A 160 -8.62 7.61 2.19
N THR A 161 -8.19 8.86 2.35
CA THR A 161 -6.83 9.16 2.82
C THR A 161 -6.60 8.62 4.23
N LYS A 162 -7.58 8.74 5.13
CA LYS A 162 -7.47 8.19 6.50
C LYS A 162 -7.44 6.67 6.51
N LEU A 163 -8.22 5.99 5.65
CA LEU A 163 -8.19 4.54 5.52
C LEU A 163 -6.85 4.05 4.93
N VAL A 164 -6.27 4.77 3.97
CA VAL A 164 -4.93 4.47 3.44
C VAL A 164 -3.85 4.69 4.51
N SER A 165 -3.94 5.79 5.27
CA SER A 165 -3.08 6.08 6.42
C SER A 165 -3.09 4.94 7.42
N PHE A 166 -4.28 4.41 7.76
CA PHE A 166 -4.42 3.24 8.63
C PHE A 166 -3.64 2.04 8.07
N CYS A 167 -3.81 1.69 6.79
CA CYS A 167 -3.09 0.57 6.18
C CYS A 167 -1.56 0.77 6.17
N MET A 168 -1.08 1.99 5.95
CA MET A 168 0.35 2.29 5.83
C MET A 168 1.06 2.44 7.18
N GLN A 169 0.35 2.77 8.24
CA GLN A 169 0.90 3.04 9.57
C GLN A 169 0.45 1.99 10.58
N GLU A 170 -0.81 2.01 10.99
CA GLU A 170 -1.36 1.12 12.03
C GLU A 170 -1.43 -0.35 11.60
N GLY A 171 -1.60 -0.60 10.30
CA GLY A 171 -1.58 -1.93 9.69
C GLY A 171 -0.19 -2.44 9.30
N ASN A 172 0.87 -1.66 9.54
CA ASN A 172 2.24 -1.96 9.08
C ASN A 172 3.05 -2.69 10.15
N TYR A 173 2.56 -3.87 10.55
CA TYR A 173 3.25 -4.81 11.42
C TYR A 173 3.27 -6.21 10.80
N PHE A 174 4.15 -7.07 11.28
CA PHE A 174 4.26 -8.45 10.85
C PHE A 174 4.92 -9.31 11.93
N LEU A 175 4.69 -10.62 11.87
CA LEU A 175 5.36 -11.62 12.68
C LEU A 175 6.65 -12.08 11.99
N PHE A 176 7.76 -12.05 12.70
CA PHE A 176 9.04 -12.61 12.28
C PHE A 176 9.73 -13.28 13.46
N ASP A 177 10.12 -14.54 13.32
CA ASP A 177 10.77 -15.32 14.38
C ASP A 177 10.04 -15.26 15.74
N ASN A 178 8.71 -15.43 15.71
CA ASN A 178 7.82 -15.32 16.87
C ASN A 178 7.79 -13.94 17.55
N ILE A 179 8.39 -12.92 16.94
CA ILE A 179 8.41 -11.54 17.43
C ILE A 179 7.57 -10.67 16.49
N PHE A 180 6.57 -9.99 17.05
CA PHE A 180 5.83 -8.96 16.33
C PHE A 180 6.74 -7.76 16.09
N THR A 181 6.75 -7.26 14.87
CA THR A 181 7.65 -6.19 14.43
C THR A 181 6.86 -5.15 13.64
N SER A 182 7.11 -3.87 13.88
CA SER A 182 6.60 -2.78 13.05
C SER A 182 7.70 -2.27 12.11
N SER A 183 7.30 -1.76 10.95
CA SER A 183 8.23 -1.08 10.04
C SER A 183 8.13 0.43 10.27
N LEU A 184 9.22 1.02 10.78
CA LEU A 184 9.39 2.47 10.76
C LEU A 184 9.66 2.91 9.33
N ARG A 185 8.79 3.80 8.83
CA ARG A 185 8.86 4.41 7.50
C ARG A 185 8.95 5.93 7.62
N GLU A 186 9.96 6.40 8.34
CA GLU A 186 10.48 7.76 8.22
C GLU A 186 12.03 7.69 8.26
N PRO A 187 12.72 8.58 7.53
CA PRO A 187 14.19 8.59 7.43
C PRO A 187 14.87 8.93 8.76
#